data_AF-A0A4R5ML74-F1
#
_entry.id   AF-A0A4R5ML74-F1
#
_cell.length_a   1.000
_cell.length_b   1.000
_cell.length_c   1.000
_cell.angle_alpha   90.00
_cell.angle_beta   90.00
_cell.angle_gamma   90.00
#
_symmetry.space_group_name_H-M   'P 1'
#
loop_
_entity.id
_entity.type
_entity.pdbx_description
1 polymer ?
#
loop_
_entity_poly.entity_id
_entity_poly.type
_entity_poly.pdbx_seq_one_letter_code
_entity_poly.pdbx_strand_id
1 'polypeptide(L)' 'MSTRFVRFMHSLAKASQDATSKTYKFVPLQDFTTTSDIDWSKPIPEIDQQLYAKYGLTEEKIVFIGSMIKPMA' A
#
# COMPACT_ATOMS: atom_id res chain seq x y z
N MET A 1 -1.91 -7.94 4.51
CA MET A 1 -1.19 -6.65 4.31
C MET A 1 0.10 -6.90 3.55
N SER A 2 0.01 -7.19 2.26
CA SER A 2 1.15 -7.71 1.50
C SER A 2 1.95 -6.60 0.80
N THR A 3 1.29 -5.51 0.41
CA THR A 3 1.89 -4.36 -0.27
C THR A 3 2.47 -3.33 0.69
N ARG A 4 3.55 -2.66 0.29
CA ARG A 4 4.15 -1.56 1.06
C ARG A 4 3.23 -0.35 1.13
N PHE A 5 2.46 -0.11 0.07
CA PHE A 5 1.46 0.96 0.02
C PHE A 5 0.45 0.88 1.17
N VAL A 6 -0.21 -0.27 1.35
CA VAL A 6 -1.24 -0.44 2.39
C VAL A 6 -0.63 -0.35 3.79
N ARG A 7 0.56 -0.95 4.00
CA ARG A 7 1.27 -0.87 5.29
C ARG A 7 1.68 0.56 5.63
N PHE A 8 2.11 1.33 4.64
CA PHE A 8 2.43 2.74 4.82
C PHE A 8 1.18 3.53 5.22
N MET A 9 0.08 3.40 4.46
CA MET A 9 -1.20 4.07 4.78
C MET A 9 -1.71 3.70 6.18
N HIS A 10 -1.58 2.43 6.57
CA HIS A 10 -1.91 1.97 7.91
C HIS A 10 -1.03 2.60 8.99
N SER A 11 0.29 2.68 8.75
CA SER A 11 1.24 3.28 9.68
C SER A 11 0.96 4.75 9.98
N LEU A 12 0.39 5.51 9.03
CA LEU A 12 0.06 6.93 9.22
C LEU A 12 -1.03 7.16 10.28
N ALA A 13 -1.96 6.22 10.45
CA ALA A 13 -3.03 6.32 11.44
C ALA A 13 -2.76 5.49 12.70
N LYS A 14 -1.68 4.72 12.72
CA LYS A 14 -1.32 3.82 13.82
C LYS A 14 -0.38 4.52 14.80
N ALA A 15 -0.95 5.08 15.86
CA ALA A 15 -0.18 5.73 16.92
C ALA A 15 0.37 4.74 17.98
N SER A 16 -0.26 3.57 18.15
CA SER A 16 0.16 2.53 19.11
C SER A 16 0.32 1.17 18.42
N GLN A 17 0.79 0.15 19.15
CA GLN A 17 0.89 -1.23 18.65
C GLN A 17 -0.49 -1.87 18.36
N ASP A 18 -1.59 -1.22 18.74
CA ASP A 18 -2.95 -1.69 18.44
C ASP A 18 -3.34 -1.43 16.99
N ALA A 19 -3.87 -2.44 16.31
CA ALA A 19 -4.33 -2.36 14.93
C ALA A 19 -5.87 -2.38 14.87
N THR A 20 -6.52 -1.45 15.57
CA THR A 20 -7.98 -1.33 15.56
C THR A 20 -8.48 -0.94 14.17
N SER A 21 -9.74 -1.22 13.84
CA SER A 21 -10.33 -0.89 12.53
C SER A 21 -10.17 0.59 12.13
N LYS A 22 -10.17 1.50 13.11
CA LYS A 22 -9.96 2.95 12.93
C LYS A 22 -8.60 3.30 12.32
N THR A 23 -7.58 2.46 12.53
CA THR A 23 -6.23 2.68 11.98
C THR A 23 -6.14 2.46 10.47
N TYR A 24 -7.17 1.87 9.84
CA TYR A 24 -7.23 1.66 8.38
C TYR A 24 -7.93 2.80 7.64
N LYS A 25 -8.30 3.89 8.32
CA LYS A 25 -9.06 5.01 7.74
C LYS A 25 -8.44 5.65 6.49
N PHE A 26 -7.12 5.52 6.31
CA PHE A 26 -6.39 6.06 5.16
C PHE A 26 -6.12 5.03 4.08
N VAL A 27 -6.51 3.76 4.28
CA VAL A 27 -6.35 2.71 3.29
C VAL A 27 -7.55 2.78 2.34
N PRO A 28 -7.36 3.17 1.07
CA PRO A 28 -8.46 3.21 0.11
C PRO A 28 -8.97 1.80 -0.18
N LEU A 29 -10.28 1.65 -0.34
CA LEU A 29 -10.89 0.40 -0.78
C LEU A 29 -10.50 0.15 -2.24
N GLN A 30 -9.90 -1.01 -2.52
CA GLN A 30 -9.54 -1.40 -3.89
C GLN A 30 -10.60 -2.31 -4.49
N ASP A 31 -10.69 -2.28 -5.81
CA ASP A 31 -11.43 -3.27 -6.58
C ASP A 31 -10.51 -4.49 -6.81
N PHE A 32 -10.94 -5.66 -6.32
CA PHE A 32 -10.23 -6.94 -6.44
C PHE A 32 -10.83 -7.85 -7.52
N THR A 33 -11.71 -7.32 -8.38
CA THR A 33 -12.25 -8.06 -9.52
C THR A 33 -11.21 -8.19 -10.64
N THR A 34 -11.45 -9.12 -11.57
CA THR A 34 -10.61 -9.31 -12.76
C THR A 34 -10.67 -8.15 -13.76
N THR A 35 -11.67 -7.28 -13.63
CA THR A 35 -11.84 -6.06 -14.44
C THR A 35 -11.24 -4.82 -13.78
N SER A 36 -10.57 -4.99 -12.65
CA SER A 36 -9.90 -3.91 -11.92
C SER A 36 -8.82 -3.25 -12.77
N ASP A 37 -8.50 -2.01 -12.43
CA ASP A 37 -7.37 -1.26 -12.97
C ASP A 37 -6.01 -1.79 -12.50
N ILE A 38 -6.00 -2.67 -11.49
CA ILE A 38 -4.81 -3.33 -10.96
C ILE A 38 -4.86 -4.81 -11.31
N ASP A 39 -3.79 -5.31 -11.90
CA ASP A 39 -3.56 -6.73 -12.10
C ASP A 39 -3.05 -7.36 -10.79
N TRP A 40 -3.97 -7.97 -10.04
CA TRP A 40 -3.72 -8.65 -8.77
C TRP A 40 -3.04 -10.03 -8.92
N SER A 41 -2.90 -10.55 -10.15
CA SER A 41 -2.23 -11.83 -10.40
C SER A 41 -0.70 -11.71 -10.38
N LYS A 42 -0.20 -10.47 -10.41
CA LYS A 42 1.21 -10.10 -10.46
C LYS A 42 1.92 -10.25 -9.09
N PRO A 43 3.26 -10.28 -9.07
CA PRO A 43 4.00 -10.28 -7.82
C PRO A 43 3.86 -8.95 -7.07
N ILE A 44 4.00 -8.97 -5.73
CA ILE A 44 3.82 -7.82 -4.83
C ILE A 44 4.58 -6.55 -5.28
N PRO A 45 5.86 -6.62 -5.73
CA PRO A 45 6.58 -5.42 -6.17
C PRO A 45 5.94 -4.75 -7.39
N GLU A 46 5.36 -5.53 -8.31
CA GLU A 46 4.65 -5.00 -9.48
C GLU A 46 3.29 -4.43 -9.07
N ILE A 47 2.59 -5.05 -8.12
CA ILE A 47 1.35 -4.50 -7.55
C ILE A 47 1.62 -3.17 -6.83
N ASP A 48 2.71 -3.06 -6.06
CA ASP A 48 3.13 -1.82 -5.42
C ASP A 48 3.33 -0.71 -6.46
N GLN A 49 3.99 -1.00 -7.58
CA GLN A 49 4.19 -0.02 -8.67
C GLN A 49 2.87 0.42 -9.31
N GLN A 50 1.95 -0.52 -9.57
CA GLN A 50 0.62 -0.20 -10.09
C GLN A 50 -0.16 0.70 -9.13
N LEU A 51 -0.10 0.42 -7.82
CA LEU A 51 -0.69 1.27 -6.79
C LEU A 51 -0.06 2.67 -6.76
N TYR A 52 1.26 2.77 -6.85
CA TYR A 52 1.95 4.06 -6.86
C TYR A 52 1.57 4.91 -8.08
N ALA A 53 1.46 4.30 -9.25
CA ALA A 53 0.99 4.97 -10.46
C ALA A 53 -0.47 5.43 -10.33
N LYS A 54 -1.36 4.55 -9.85
CA LYS A 54 -2.79 4.84 -9.64
C LYS A 54 -3.03 6.05 -8.74
N TYR A 55 -2.26 6.17 -7.66
CA TYR A 55 -2.38 7.26 -6.69
C TYR A 55 -1.45 8.45 -6.97
N GLY A 56 -0.75 8.47 -8.12
CA GLY A 56 0.10 9.59 -8.53
C GLY A 56 1.27 9.86 -7.58
N LEU A 57 1.89 8.81 -7.03
CA LEU A 57 3.06 8.96 -6.17
C LEU A 57 4.29 9.31 -7.01
N THR A 58 5.01 10.34 -6.58
CA THR A 58 6.30 10.71 -7.16
C THR A 58 7.39 9.74 -6.72
N GLU A 59 8.49 9.66 -7.48
CA GLU A 59 9.64 8.81 -7.14
C GLU A 59 10.16 9.06 -5.73
N GLU A 60 10.24 10.32 -5.30
CA GLU A 60 10.65 10.69 -3.94
C GLU A 60 9.78 10.02 -2.87
N LYS A 61 8.45 10.01 -3.07
CA LYS A 61 7.51 9.36 -2.14
C LYS A 61 7.65 7.85 -2.17
N ILE A 62 7.91 7.26 -3.33
CA ILE A 62 8.13 5.82 -3.48
C ILE A 62 9.39 5.39 -2.73
N VAL A 63 10.48 6.13 -2.88
CA VAL A 63 11.75 5.89 -2.18
C VAL A 63 11.55 6.03 -0.67
N PHE A 64 10.82 7.06 -0.22
CA PHE A 64 10.49 7.25 1.19
C PHE A 64 9.68 6.09 1.78
N ILE A 65 8.65 5.63 1.07
CA ILE A 65 7.87 4.45 1.48
C ILE A 65 8.76 3.21 1.55
N GLY A 66 9.67 3.05 0.59
CA GLY A 66 10.64 1.95 0.55
C GLY A 66 11.63 1.97 1.70
N SER A 67 12.05 3.15 2.17
CA SER A 67 12.96 3.27 3.32
C SER A 67 12.23 3.05 4.66
N MET A 68 10.95 3.41 4.74
CA MET A 68 10.13 3.21 5.94
C MET A 68 9.63 1.78 6.11
N ILE A 69 9.20 1.13 5.02
CA ILE A 69 8.53 -0.17 5.07
C ILE A 69 9.44 -1.23 4.48
N LYS A 70 9.96 -2.11 5.35
CA LYS A 70 10.76 -3.26 4.92
C LYS A 70 9.96 -4.19 3.97
N PRO A 71 10.63 -4.81 2.99
CA PRO A 71 10.02 -5.90 2.23
C PRO A 71 9.63 -7.03 3.18
N MET A 72 8.45 -7.62 2.95
CA MET A 72 8.07 -8.84 3.65
C MET A 72 8.71 -10.02 2.89
N ALA A 73 9.34 -10.92 3.65
CA ALA A 73 9.83 -12.21 3.14
C ALA A 73 8.68 -13.23 3.09
#